data_AF-A0A8B8D1J4-F1
#
_entry.id   AF-A0A8B8D1J4-F1
#
_cell.length_a   1.000
_cell.length_b   1.000
_cell.length_c   1.000
_cell.angle_alpha   90.00
_cell.angle_beta   90.00
_cell.angle_gamma   90.00
#
_symmetry.space_group_name_H-M   'P 1'
#
loop_
_entity.id
_entity.type
_entity.pdbx_description
1 polymer ?
#
loop_
_entity_poly.entity_id
_entity_poly.type
_entity_poly.pdbx_seq_one_letter_code
_entity_poly.pdbx_strand_id
1 'polypeptide(L)'
;MNMSLCLESSDPTTCVYSAAILTNTLLPKKPCSMNMDFLKPSFNLSAWQTQNRYGPKLTPEQTHLLWRQLGIEEYVGVGCSVSEPPFTPQTQSGWNVHSNCPVIPPKPDINSFGCYIGSNCSGIACCLQDEITNMSYQFSLEINACDEKILISLEKFTFIISIFDYTMEQRKLPGFLEFWN
;
A
#
# COMPACT_ATOMS: atom_id res chain seq x y z
N MET A 1 -1.80 -2.16 -31.62
CA MET A 1 -3.04 -2.39 -30.85
C MET A 1 -4.15 -1.58 -31.50
N ASN A 2 -5.25 -2.21 -31.88
CA ASN A 2 -6.42 -1.53 -32.42
C ASN A 2 -7.54 -1.52 -31.37
N MET A 3 -8.18 -0.37 -31.18
CA MET A 3 -9.48 -0.29 -30.52
C MET A 3 -10.55 -0.45 -31.58
N SER A 4 -11.56 -1.25 -31.27
CA SER A 4 -12.80 -1.24 -32.02
C SER A 4 -13.97 -1.00 -31.07
N LEU A 5 -14.82 -0.03 -31.40
CA LEU A 5 -16.10 0.18 -30.75
C LEU A 5 -17.18 -0.46 -31.64
N CYS A 6 -17.78 -1.52 -31.12
CA CYS A 6 -18.83 -2.27 -31.81
C CYS A 6 -20.09 -2.12 -30.95
N LEU A 7 -21.09 -1.43 -31.48
CA LEU A 7 -22.42 -1.33 -30.88
C LEU A 7 -23.29 -2.44 -31.46
N GLU A 8 -24.28 -2.96 -30.72
CA GLU A 8 -25.16 -4.02 -31.20
C GLU A 8 -25.86 -3.61 -32.51
N SER A 9 -25.32 -4.13 -33.60
CA SER A 9 -25.84 -4.10 -34.95
C SER A 9 -26.21 -5.53 -35.32
N SER A 10 -27.16 -5.70 -36.23
CA SER A 10 -27.64 -7.01 -36.72
C SER A 10 -26.54 -7.90 -37.32
N ASP A 11 -25.33 -7.38 -37.50
CA ASP A 11 -24.12 -8.12 -37.85
C ASP A 11 -23.00 -7.90 -36.79
N PRO A 12 -22.60 -8.96 -36.05
CA PRO A 12 -21.55 -8.89 -35.01
C PRO A 12 -20.14 -8.60 -35.56
N THR A 13 -19.95 -8.55 -36.88
CA THR A 13 -18.67 -8.20 -37.52
C THR A 13 -18.55 -6.71 -37.85
N THR A 14 -19.63 -5.94 -37.70
CA THR A 14 -19.66 -4.51 -38.04
C THR A 14 -19.36 -3.64 -36.81
N CYS A 15 -18.09 -3.24 -36.66
CA CYS A 15 -17.71 -2.25 -35.65
C CYS A 15 -17.86 -0.83 -36.20
N VAL A 16 -18.53 0.03 -35.45
CA VAL A 16 -18.86 1.42 -35.83
C VAL A 16 -17.61 2.29 -35.90
N TYR A 17 -16.58 1.94 -35.12
CA TYR A 17 -15.32 2.66 -35.12
C TYR A 17 -14.17 1.68 -34.91
N SER A 18 -13.09 1.83 -35.68
CA SER A 18 -11.86 1.09 -35.49
C SER A 18 -10.68 2.00 -35.73
N ALA A 19 -9.78 2.09 -34.75
CA ALA A 19 -8.59 2.93 -34.84
C ALA A 19 -7.38 2.22 -34.21
N ALA A 20 -6.24 2.33 -34.88
CA ALA A 20 -4.98 1.86 -34.33
C ALA A 20 -4.49 2.85 -33.28
N ILE A 21 -4.65 2.50 -32.00
CA ILE A 21 -4.26 3.38 -30.88
C ILE A 21 -2.76 3.31 -30.62
N LEU A 22 -2.12 2.19 -30.96
CA LEU A 22 -0.68 2.00 -30.82
C LEU A 22 -0.15 1.29 -32.07
N THR A 23 0.68 1.98 -32.85
CA THR A 23 1.33 1.46 -34.06
C THR A 23 2.84 1.51 -33.86
N ASN A 24 3.47 0.35 -33.74
CA ASN A 24 4.92 0.23 -33.46
C ASN A 24 5.39 1.13 -32.31
N THR A 25 4.52 1.36 -31.32
CA THR A 25 4.78 2.30 -30.23
C THR A 25 5.38 1.54 -29.06
N LEU A 26 6.58 1.95 -28.63
CA LEU A 26 7.14 1.54 -27.35
C LEU A 26 6.48 2.38 -26.25
N LEU A 27 5.83 1.72 -25.29
CA LEU A 27 5.26 2.42 -24.14
C LEU A 27 6.40 2.95 -23.27
N PRO A 28 6.44 4.25 -22.96
CA PRO A 28 7.47 4.81 -22.11
C PRO A 28 7.31 4.26 -20.69
N LYS A 29 8.19 3.34 -20.31
CA LYS A 29 8.31 2.89 -18.92
C LYS A 29 8.93 4.02 -18.12
N LYS A 30 8.21 4.55 -17.13
CA LYS A 30 8.81 5.50 -16.20
C LYS A 30 9.98 4.83 -15.45
N PRO A 31 11.12 5.51 -15.29
CA PRO A 31 12.21 4.98 -14.50
C PRO A 31 11.74 4.75 -13.07
N CYS A 32 11.86 3.51 -12.58
CA CYS A 32 11.55 3.14 -11.20
C CYS A 32 12.69 3.64 -10.29
N SER A 33 12.75 4.95 -10.05
CA SER A 33 13.64 5.51 -9.03
C SER A 33 12.89 5.52 -7.70
N MET A 34 13.52 5.04 -6.63
CA MET A 34 12.95 5.19 -5.28
C MET A 34 13.13 6.60 -4.70
N ASN A 35 13.87 7.47 -5.41
CA ASN A 35 14.05 8.89 -5.07
C ASN A 35 13.09 9.79 -5.87
N MET A 36 11.88 9.30 -6.18
CA MET A 36 10.89 10.11 -6.88
C MET A 36 10.13 10.99 -5.90
N ASP A 37 10.01 12.27 -6.23
CA ASP A 37 9.13 13.19 -5.53
C ASP A 37 7.67 12.72 -5.64
N PHE A 38 6.85 13.06 -4.64
CA PHE A 38 5.42 12.79 -4.68
C PHE A 38 4.78 13.41 -5.93
N LEU A 39 3.83 12.72 -6.57
CA LEU A 39 3.06 13.28 -7.68
C LEU A 39 2.33 14.58 -7.28
N LYS A 40 2.02 14.73 -5.99
CA LYS A 40 1.44 15.92 -5.35
C LYS A 40 2.15 16.18 -4.02
N PRO A 41 3.27 16.93 -4.00
CA PRO A 41 4.05 17.16 -2.79
C PRO A 41 3.34 18.03 -1.73
N SER A 42 2.21 18.66 -2.08
CA SER A 42 1.37 19.45 -1.17
C SER A 42 -0.03 18.84 -1.01
N PHE A 43 -0.15 17.52 -1.15
CA PHE A 43 -1.41 16.84 -0.89
C PHE A 43 -1.80 17.00 0.58
N ASN A 44 -3.06 17.33 0.83
CA ASN A 44 -3.62 17.40 2.17
C ASN A 44 -5.02 16.76 2.15
N LEU A 45 -5.22 15.75 2.99
CA LEU A 45 -6.42 14.92 2.96
C LEU A 45 -7.69 15.70 3.32
N SER A 46 -7.63 16.55 4.35
CA SER A 46 -8.79 17.31 4.81
C SER A 46 -9.22 18.40 3.80
N ALA A 47 -8.25 19.08 3.17
CA ALA A 47 -8.51 20.00 2.09
C ALA A 47 -9.12 19.28 0.87
N TRP A 48 -8.61 18.11 0.53
CA TRP A 48 -9.13 17.28 -0.55
C TRP A 48 -10.57 16.81 -0.28
N GLN A 49 -10.86 16.33 0.92
CA GLN A 49 -12.21 15.97 1.35
C GLN A 49 -13.17 17.16 1.24
N THR A 50 -12.75 18.32 1.73
CA THR A 50 -13.55 19.57 1.68
C THR A 50 -13.85 19.99 0.24
N GLN A 51 -12.85 19.96 -0.65
CA GLN A 51 -13.01 20.32 -2.05
C GLN A 51 -13.98 19.40 -2.80
N ASN A 52 -13.95 18.10 -2.49
CA ASN A 52 -14.83 17.11 -3.12
C ASN A 52 -16.17 16.92 -2.39
N ARG A 53 -16.40 17.65 -1.28
CA ARG A 53 -17.58 17.54 -0.41
C ARG A 53 -17.76 16.12 0.16
N TYR A 54 -16.66 15.45 0.49
CA TYR A 54 -16.67 14.16 1.15
C TYR A 54 -16.69 14.31 2.66
N GLY A 55 -17.24 13.29 3.33
CA GLY A 55 -17.24 13.21 4.78
C GLY A 55 -15.85 12.88 5.35
N PRO A 56 -15.72 12.86 6.68
CA PRO A 56 -14.45 12.52 7.35
C PRO A 56 -14.04 11.07 7.11
N LYS A 57 -15.01 10.17 6.93
CA LYS A 57 -14.81 8.79 6.50
C LYS A 57 -15.19 8.66 5.03
N LEU A 58 -14.30 8.05 4.25
CA LEU A 58 -14.48 7.84 2.82
C LEU A 58 -15.23 6.53 2.58
N THR A 59 -16.02 6.49 1.50
CA THR A 59 -16.52 5.22 0.97
C THR A 59 -15.39 4.48 0.23
N PRO A 60 -15.50 3.16 0.03
CA PRO A 60 -14.47 2.42 -0.71
C PRO A 60 -14.15 3.02 -2.08
N GLU A 61 -15.17 3.49 -2.81
CA GLU A 61 -15.03 4.12 -4.12
C GLU A 61 -14.28 5.46 -4.03
N GLN A 62 -14.57 6.26 -3.01
CA GLN A 62 -13.85 7.52 -2.76
C GLN A 62 -12.38 7.28 -2.42
N THR A 63 -12.09 6.20 -1.68
CA THR A 63 -10.72 5.77 -1.40
C THR A 63 -9.98 5.32 -2.66
N HIS A 64 -10.61 4.54 -3.54
CA HIS A 64 -10.00 4.19 -4.82
C HIS A 64 -9.72 5.43 -5.68
N LEU A 65 -10.64 6.41 -5.71
CA LEU A 65 -10.42 7.68 -6.38
C LEU A 65 -9.23 8.44 -5.80
N LEU A 66 -9.10 8.46 -4.47
CA LEU A 66 -7.96 9.06 -3.78
C LEU A 66 -6.65 8.37 -4.19
N TRP A 67 -6.58 7.04 -4.12
CA TRP A 67 -5.40 6.28 -4.53
C TRP A 67 -4.98 6.55 -5.96
N ARG A 68 -5.95 6.65 -6.88
CA ARG A 68 -5.70 6.97 -8.28
C ARG A 68 -5.12 8.38 -8.45
N GLN A 69 -5.64 9.37 -7.72
CA GLN A 69 -5.14 10.74 -7.75
C GLN A 69 -3.75 10.89 -7.12
N LEU A 70 -3.46 10.08 -6.11
CA LEU A 70 -2.13 9.96 -5.50
C LEU A 70 -1.17 9.11 -6.35
N GLY A 71 -1.68 8.39 -7.35
CA GLY A 71 -0.94 7.47 -8.20
C GLY A 71 -0.38 6.25 -7.45
N ILE A 72 -1.05 5.83 -6.38
CA ILE A 72 -0.65 4.69 -5.55
C ILE A 72 -1.54 3.45 -5.74
N GLU A 73 -2.59 3.55 -6.55
CA GLU A 73 -3.61 2.49 -6.75
C GLU A 73 -3.01 1.12 -7.12
N GLU A 74 -1.92 1.10 -7.88
CA GLU A 74 -1.23 -0.14 -8.27
C GLU A 74 -0.45 -0.80 -7.12
N TYR A 75 -0.09 -0.01 -6.09
CA TYR A 75 0.74 -0.45 -4.98
C TYR A 75 -0.08 -0.84 -3.74
N VAL A 76 -1.38 -0.55 -3.71
CA VAL A 76 -2.31 -0.83 -2.60
C VAL A 76 -3.36 -1.87 -2.99
N GLY A 77 -4.14 -2.31 -2.00
CA GLY A 77 -5.29 -3.21 -2.20
C GLY A 77 -4.98 -4.69 -2.04
N VAL A 78 -3.94 -5.05 -1.28
CA VAL A 78 -3.79 -6.39 -0.72
C VAL A 78 -4.80 -6.59 0.40
N GLY A 79 -4.90 -5.61 1.30
CA GLY A 79 -5.79 -5.67 2.45
C GLY A 79 -5.35 -6.72 3.47
N CYS A 80 -6.00 -6.66 4.63
CA CYS A 80 -5.81 -7.61 5.73
C CYS A 80 -6.97 -7.51 6.74
N SER A 81 -7.03 -8.44 7.70
CA SER A 81 -7.98 -8.37 8.81
C SER A 81 -7.30 -8.66 10.14
N VAL A 82 -7.44 -7.75 11.11
CA VAL A 82 -6.89 -7.91 12.46
C VAL A 82 -7.54 -9.08 13.23
N SER A 83 -8.74 -9.51 12.82
CA SER A 83 -9.48 -10.61 13.43
C SER A 83 -9.17 -11.98 12.81
N GLU A 84 -8.31 -12.04 11.80
CA GLU A 84 -7.93 -13.28 11.12
C GLU A 84 -6.46 -13.68 11.43
N PRO A 85 -6.12 -14.98 11.32
CA PRO A 85 -4.73 -15.41 11.35
C PRO A 85 -3.89 -14.70 10.28
N PRO A 86 -2.61 -14.37 10.54
CA PRO A 86 -1.83 -14.70 11.73
C PRO A 86 -1.97 -13.68 12.87
N PHE A 87 -2.85 -12.68 12.74
CA PHE A 87 -2.95 -11.61 13.73
C PHE A 87 -3.70 -12.03 14.99
N THR A 88 -4.42 -13.15 14.98
CA THR A 88 -5.14 -13.70 16.14
C THR A 88 -4.50 -15.00 16.67
N PRO A 89 -4.50 -15.24 18.00
CA PRO A 89 -5.00 -14.38 19.08
C PRO A 89 -4.05 -13.21 19.39
N GLN A 90 -4.61 -12.07 19.80
CA GLN A 90 -3.84 -10.87 20.17
C GLN A 90 -3.69 -10.75 21.69
N THR A 91 -2.54 -10.26 22.14
CA THR A 91 -2.37 -9.71 23.49
C THR A 91 -3.13 -8.39 23.62
N GLN A 92 -3.24 -7.87 24.85
CA GLN A 92 -3.84 -6.56 25.13
C GLN A 92 -3.15 -5.39 24.40
N SER A 93 -1.92 -5.59 23.91
CA SER A 93 -1.18 -4.61 23.12
C SER A 93 -1.36 -4.73 21.60
N GLY A 94 -2.19 -5.67 21.12
CA GLY A 94 -2.46 -5.87 19.68
C GLY A 94 -1.45 -6.77 18.98
N TRP A 95 -0.72 -7.62 19.72
CA TRP A 95 0.34 -8.46 19.15
C TRP A 95 0.03 -9.95 19.30
N ASN A 96 0.32 -10.72 18.26
CA ASN A 96 0.43 -12.16 18.31
C ASN A 96 1.92 -12.53 18.19
N VAL A 97 2.54 -12.86 19.33
CA VAL A 97 3.97 -13.18 19.39
C VAL A 97 4.14 -14.68 19.58
N HIS A 98 4.88 -15.32 18.67
CA HIS A 98 5.22 -16.73 18.84
C HIS A 98 6.01 -16.96 20.12
N SER A 99 5.73 -18.03 20.86
CA SER A 99 6.30 -18.33 22.18
C SER A 99 7.83 -18.41 22.23
N ASN A 100 8.45 -18.74 21.09
CA ASN A 100 9.91 -18.83 20.95
C ASN A 100 10.61 -17.46 20.86
N CYS A 101 9.86 -16.37 20.77
CA CYS A 101 10.41 -15.02 20.65
C CYS A 101 10.36 -14.29 21.98
N PRO A 102 11.50 -14.08 22.67
CA PRO A 102 11.56 -13.37 23.94
C PRO A 102 11.52 -11.86 23.73
N VAL A 103 10.46 -11.35 23.12
CA VAL A 103 10.30 -9.93 22.78
C VAL A 103 9.04 -9.38 23.43
N ILE A 104 9.13 -8.15 23.95
CA ILE A 104 8.00 -7.39 24.46
C ILE A 104 7.77 -6.25 23.48
N PRO A 105 6.82 -6.38 22.55
CA PRO A 105 6.60 -5.35 21.57
C PRO A 105 5.89 -4.12 22.19
N PRO A 106 6.17 -2.91 21.67
CA PRO A 106 5.51 -1.70 22.14
C PRO A 106 4.02 -1.74 21.83
N LYS A 107 3.20 -1.09 22.67
CA LYS A 107 1.80 -0.84 22.33
C LYS A 107 1.73 0.41 21.46
N PRO A 108 1.31 0.32 20.19
CA PRO A 108 1.07 1.51 19.38
C PRO A 108 -0.20 2.22 19.87
N ASP A 109 -0.21 3.55 19.81
CA ASP A 109 -1.39 4.40 20.11
C ASP A 109 -2.40 4.43 18.94
N ILE A 110 -2.50 3.32 18.21
CA ILE A 110 -3.36 3.19 17.04
C ILE A 110 -4.41 2.14 17.35
N ASN A 111 -5.69 2.53 17.30
CA ASN A 111 -6.80 1.61 17.43
C ASN A 111 -6.92 0.75 16.16
N SER A 112 -7.43 -0.48 16.28
CA SER A 112 -7.68 -1.38 15.13
C SER A 112 -6.42 -1.79 14.36
N PHE A 113 -5.37 -2.10 15.12
CA PHE A 113 -4.08 -2.56 14.63
C PHE A 113 -3.75 -3.95 15.20
N GLY A 114 -3.14 -4.81 14.39
CA GLY A 114 -2.73 -6.15 14.78
C GLY A 114 -1.40 -6.53 14.19
N CYS A 115 -0.43 -6.94 15.01
CA CYS A 115 0.86 -7.44 14.52
C CYS A 115 1.09 -8.90 14.88
N TYR A 116 1.97 -9.52 14.11
CA TYR A 116 2.41 -10.89 14.26
C TYR A 116 3.94 -10.95 14.21
N ILE A 117 4.52 -11.71 15.13
CA ILE A 117 5.94 -12.09 15.13
C ILE A 117 6.02 -13.61 15.04
N GLY A 118 6.57 -14.10 13.94
CA GLY A 118 6.70 -15.52 13.65
C GLY A 118 7.80 -16.20 14.45
N SER A 119 7.86 -17.53 14.35
CA SER A 119 8.81 -18.37 15.11
C SER A 119 10.29 -18.09 14.83
N ASN A 120 10.61 -17.45 13.70
CA ASN A 120 11.96 -17.03 13.35
C ASN A 120 12.41 -15.73 14.05
N CYS A 121 11.50 -15.02 14.72
CA CYS A 121 11.73 -13.78 15.45
C CYS A 121 12.47 -12.69 14.66
N SER A 122 12.53 -12.83 13.33
CA SER A 122 13.34 -12.01 12.43
C SER A 122 12.47 -11.12 11.55
N GLY A 123 11.16 -11.16 11.73
CA GLY A 123 10.23 -10.31 11.02
C GLY A 123 8.97 -10.01 11.81
N ILE A 124 8.35 -8.92 11.40
CA ILE A 124 7.09 -8.39 11.92
C ILE A 124 6.15 -8.25 10.73
N ALA A 125 4.94 -8.76 10.85
CA ALA A 125 3.86 -8.49 9.90
C ALA A 125 2.72 -7.82 10.66
N CYS A 126 2.16 -6.75 10.13
CA CYS A 126 1.11 -5.97 10.78
C CYS A 126 -0.02 -5.68 9.82
N CYS A 127 -1.22 -5.61 10.37
CA CYS A 127 -2.44 -5.20 9.72
C CYS A 127 -2.99 -3.96 10.41
N LEU A 128 -3.24 -2.93 9.62
CA LEU A 128 -3.88 -1.70 10.05
C LEU A 128 -5.25 -1.61 9.42
N GLN A 129 -6.30 -1.42 10.21
CA GLN A 129 -7.61 -1.07 9.71
C GLN A 129 -7.83 0.43 9.89
N ASP A 130 -7.87 1.15 8.77
CA ASP A 130 -7.97 2.60 8.78
C ASP A 130 -9.43 3.07 8.67
N GLU A 131 -9.85 3.86 9.64
CA GLU A 131 -11.21 4.39 9.70
C GLU A 131 -11.50 5.48 8.67
N ILE A 132 -10.47 6.19 8.20
CA ILE A 132 -10.66 7.32 7.27
C ILE A 132 -10.87 6.79 5.86
N THR A 133 -10.01 5.89 5.38
CA THR A 133 -10.16 5.28 4.05
C THR A 133 -11.14 4.11 4.03
N ASN A 134 -11.59 3.64 5.20
CA ASN A 134 -12.45 2.46 5.31
C ASN A 134 -11.86 1.22 4.59
N MET A 135 -10.53 1.14 4.59
CA MET A 135 -9.73 0.06 4.01
C MET A 135 -8.76 -0.47 5.05
N SER A 136 -8.15 -1.62 4.76
CA SER A 136 -7.07 -2.16 5.57
C SER A 136 -5.77 -2.21 4.78
N TYR A 137 -4.66 -2.11 5.52
CA TYR A 137 -3.32 -2.07 4.96
C TYR A 137 -2.39 -3.04 5.71
N GLN A 138 -1.63 -3.81 4.96
CA GLN A 138 -0.57 -4.67 5.47
C GLN A 138 0.79 -3.95 5.42
N PHE A 139 1.56 -4.16 6.47
CA PHE A 139 2.94 -3.73 6.59
C PHE A 139 3.78 -4.91 7.06
N SER A 140 4.97 -5.11 6.50
CA SER A 140 5.91 -6.09 7.02
C SER A 140 7.34 -5.54 7.04
N LEU A 141 8.10 -6.02 8.02
CA LEU A 141 9.52 -5.80 8.13
C LEU A 141 10.17 -7.15 8.36
N GLU A 142 11.12 -7.52 7.52
CA GLU A 142 11.86 -8.77 7.61
C GLU A 142 13.35 -8.50 7.56
N ILE A 143 14.09 -9.05 8.52
CA ILE A 143 15.54 -8.95 8.63
C ILE A 143 16.12 -10.26 8.13
N ASN A 144 16.82 -10.19 7.01
CA ASN A 144 17.58 -11.31 6.47
C ASN A 144 19.06 -11.10 6.82
N ALA A 145 19.48 -11.71 7.93
CA ALA A 145 20.86 -11.64 8.39
C ALA A 145 21.84 -12.36 7.46
N CYS A 146 21.39 -13.36 6.69
CA CYS A 146 22.23 -14.11 5.76
C CYS A 146 22.61 -13.28 4.54
N ASP A 147 21.65 -12.52 4.00
CA ASP A 147 21.86 -11.64 2.84
C ASP A 147 22.17 -10.19 3.25
N GLU A 148 22.34 -9.94 4.55
CA GLU A 148 22.66 -8.65 5.15
C GLU A 148 21.68 -7.53 4.73
N LYS A 149 20.39 -7.87 4.62
CA LYS A 149 19.32 -7.00 4.11
C LYS A 149 18.13 -6.92 5.04
N ILE A 150 17.46 -5.76 5.02
CA ILE A 150 16.14 -5.59 5.60
C ILE A 150 15.16 -5.36 4.45
N LEU A 151 14.07 -6.12 4.46
CA LEU A 151 12.96 -6.00 3.54
C LEU A 151 11.82 -5.30 4.28
N ILE A 152 11.44 -4.12 3.80
CA ILE A 152 10.29 -3.38 4.33
C ILE A 152 9.22 -3.44 3.26
N SER A 153 8.09 -4.06 3.55
CA SER A 153 6.95 -4.08 2.62
C SER A 153 5.77 -3.32 3.19
N LEU A 154 5.11 -2.59 2.31
CA LEU A 154 3.86 -1.92 2.55
C LEU A 154 2.95 -2.28 1.38
N GLU A 155 1.86 -2.98 1.65
CA GLU A 155 0.97 -3.49 0.61
C GLU A 155 1.73 -4.29 -0.46
N LYS A 156 1.76 -3.83 -1.72
CA LYS A 156 2.50 -4.44 -2.83
C LYS A 156 3.88 -3.81 -3.05
N PHE A 157 4.26 -2.83 -2.24
CA PHE A 157 5.51 -2.10 -2.37
C PHE A 157 6.55 -2.63 -1.40
N THR A 158 7.74 -2.98 -1.90
CA THR A 158 8.83 -3.53 -1.08
C THR A 158 10.13 -2.75 -1.29
N PHE A 159 10.75 -2.33 -0.19
CA PHE A 159 12.09 -1.77 -0.14
C PHE A 159 13.06 -2.81 0.34
N ILE A 160 14.23 -2.84 -0.29
CA ILE A 160 15.36 -3.64 0.16
C ILE A 160 16.46 -2.67 0.54
N ILE A 161 16.86 -2.70 1.80
CA ILE A 161 17.96 -1.91 2.33
C ILE A 161 19.06 -2.85 2.83
N SER A 162 20.31 -2.44 2.65
CA SER A 162 21.45 -3.10 3.29
C SER A 162 21.42 -2.78 4.78
N ILE A 163 21.71 -3.77 5.63
CA ILE A 163 21.82 -3.59 7.09
C ILE A 163 22.92 -2.57 7.42
N PHE A 164 24.03 -2.54 6.66
CA PHE A 164 25.16 -1.64 6.91
C PHE A 164 24.92 -0.20 6.47
N ASP A 165 23.98 0.03 5.54
CA ASP A 165 23.62 1.37 5.06
C ASP A 165 22.50 2.01 5.89
N TYR A 166 22.05 1.35 6.98
CA TYR A 166 20.99 1.86 7.84
C TYR A 166 21.53 2.88 8.85
N THR A 167 21.59 4.14 8.44
CA THR A 167 21.71 5.27 9.37
C THR A 167 20.30 5.74 9.77
N MET A 168 19.95 5.63 11.05
CA MET A 168 18.64 6.03 11.60
C MET A 168 18.24 7.49 11.30
N GLU A 169 19.16 8.34 10.87
CA GLU A 169 18.96 9.79 10.78
C GLU A 169 18.60 10.35 9.39
N GLN A 170 18.66 9.58 8.29
CA GLN A 170 18.69 10.23 6.95
C GLN A 170 17.79 9.68 5.84
N ARG A 171 16.93 8.68 6.08
CA ARG A 171 15.89 8.34 5.09
C ARG A 171 14.51 8.56 5.66
N LYS A 172 13.89 9.66 5.23
CA LYS A 172 12.42 9.76 5.23
C LYS A 172 11.92 8.51 4.51
N LEU A 173 11.21 7.64 5.22
CA LEU A 173 10.38 6.63 4.56
C LEU A 173 9.52 7.40 3.53
N PRO A 174 9.39 6.93 2.29
CA PRO A 174 8.48 7.58 1.35
C PRO A 174 7.12 7.71 2.04
N GLY A 175 6.59 8.93 2.00
CA GLY A 175 5.67 9.48 2.99
C GLY A 175 4.27 8.88 3.03
N PHE A 176 4.11 7.57 2.85
CA PHE A 176 2.88 6.84 3.15
C PHE A 176 2.37 7.13 4.57
N LEU A 177 3.27 7.35 5.53
CA LEU A 177 2.94 7.74 6.90
C LEU A 177 2.72 9.26 7.09
N GLU A 178 3.20 10.11 6.18
CA GLU A 178 2.98 11.56 6.23
C GLU A 178 1.60 11.97 5.66
N PHE A 179 0.84 11.06 5.05
CA PHE A 179 -0.52 11.34 4.51
C PHE A 179 -1.58 11.61 5.59
N TRP A 180 -1.29 11.28 6.85
CA TRP A 180 -2.26 11.30 7.95
C TRP A 180 -2.17 12.54 8.85
N ASN A 181 -1.42 13.57 8.44
CA ASN A 181 -1.38 14.89 9.09
C ASN A 181 -2.14 15.96 8.29
#